data_AF-A0A0A0NSX8-F1
#
_entry.id   AF-A0A0A0NSX8-F1
#
_cell.length_a   1.000
_cell.length_b   1.000
_cell.length_c   1.000
_cell.angle_alpha   90.00
_cell.angle_beta   90.00
_cell.angle_gamma   90.00
#
_symmetry.space_group_name_H-M   'P 1'
#
loop_
_entity.id
_entity.type
_entity.pdbx_description
1 polymer ?
#
loop_
_entity_poly.entity_id
_entity_poly.type
_entity_poly.pdbx_seq_one_letter_code
_entity_poly.pdbx_strand_id
1 'polypeptide(L)'
;MNNVGDQVVPSRAPATPSLPSGPITGAVGLSTWATGAAYDDVQVTSADGSTLLSDDFSGGDGKWTKATGTGSWQVRDGAYVQSDTAAENTMVTAGDSGWQNYDLKLKATKRAGSEGFLIAFGVKDTGNYYWWNLGGWGNTRSAVEKATDGAKQTMAEDGTKIETGRAYDLRIEVRGRQVTLYLDRKKWGAFTDDKVAEPFRQVVTRDKATGEPIVKVVNAQDAAARTRIDLGQGIKARRTARLTTLQGAPDAVNTASDQPIKPGNSTFDGVDSTFSYTFPANSITFMRIATRK
;
A
#
# COMPACT_ATOMS: atom_id res chain seq x y z
N MET A 1 30.06 14.44 1.57
CA MET A 1 28.72 13.96 2.00
C MET A 1 28.90 13.00 3.16
N ASN A 2 28.09 13.09 4.20
CA ASN A 2 28.13 12.13 5.31
C ASN A 2 27.36 10.85 4.93
N ASN A 3 27.81 9.69 5.39
CA ASN A 3 27.14 8.39 5.24
C ASN A 3 26.94 7.87 3.80
N VAL A 4 27.74 8.36 2.85
CA VAL A 4 27.81 7.82 1.48
C VAL A 4 29.02 6.91 1.38
N GLY A 5 28.84 5.76 0.72
CA GLY A 5 29.95 4.89 0.29
C GLY A 5 30.03 4.87 -1.22
N ASP A 6 31.22 4.59 -1.76
CA ASP A 6 31.53 4.65 -3.19
C ASP A 6 31.28 3.32 -3.91
N GLN A 7 31.13 2.23 -3.16
CA GLN A 7 30.96 0.88 -3.71
C GLN A 7 30.00 0.05 -2.87
N VAL A 8 29.02 -0.60 -3.50
CA VAL A 8 28.18 -1.59 -2.83
C VAL A 8 29.01 -2.83 -2.50
N VAL A 9 28.92 -3.29 -1.26
CA VAL A 9 29.57 -4.51 -0.78
C VAL A 9 28.53 -5.65 -0.80
N PRO A 10 28.82 -6.78 -1.47
CA PRO A 10 27.97 -7.96 -1.41
C PRO A 10 27.73 -8.36 0.05
N SER A 11 26.47 -8.43 0.45
CA SER A 11 26.04 -8.76 1.80
C SER A 11 24.87 -9.72 1.72
N ARG A 12 24.72 -10.56 2.74
CA ARG A 12 23.62 -11.52 2.86
C ARG A 12 22.85 -11.20 4.14
N ALA A 13 21.54 -11.15 4.02
CA ALA A 13 20.64 -11.15 5.17
C ALA A 13 19.63 -12.28 4.95
N PRO A 14 19.27 -13.05 5.97
CA PRO A 14 18.09 -13.91 5.88
C PRO A 14 16.87 -13.03 5.62
N ALA A 15 15.83 -13.60 5.00
CA ALA A 15 14.54 -12.93 4.94
C ALA A 15 14.12 -12.59 6.38
N THR A 16 13.76 -11.33 6.61
CA THR A 16 13.12 -10.93 7.86
C THR A 16 11.87 -11.77 8.00
N PRO A 17 11.54 -12.31 9.18
CA PRO A 17 10.23 -12.91 9.41
C PRO A 17 9.19 -11.83 9.09
N SER A 18 8.61 -11.91 7.90
CA SER A 18 7.42 -11.16 7.62
C SER A 18 6.33 -11.76 8.45
N LEU A 19 5.64 -10.94 9.24
CA LEU A 19 4.36 -11.36 9.79
C LEU A 19 3.54 -11.88 8.60
N PRO A 20 3.00 -13.11 8.67
CA PRO A 20 2.18 -13.62 7.58
C PRO A 20 1.07 -12.61 7.35
N SER A 21 1.07 -12.03 6.16
CA SER A 21 0.01 -11.11 5.79
C SER A 21 -1.28 -11.91 5.76
N GLY A 22 -2.23 -11.55 6.62
CA GLY A 22 -3.52 -12.22 6.70
C GLY A 22 -4.27 -12.19 5.36
N PRO A 23 -5.43 -12.83 5.26
CA PRO A 23 -6.27 -12.69 4.08
C PRO A 23 -6.58 -11.20 3.81
N ILE A 24 -6.93 -10.88 2.57
CA ILE A 24 -7.54 -9.59 2.27
C ILE A 24 -8.86 -9.55 3.03
N THR A 25 -8.99 -8.56 3.91
CA THR A 25 -10.21 -8.27 4.65
C THR A 25 -10.66 -6.86 4.32
N GLY A 26 -11.96 -6.61 4.39
CA GLY A 26 -12.49 -5.26 4.34
C GLY A 26 -13.86 -5.16 3.71
N ALA A 27 -14.49 -4.03 3.99
CA ALA A 27 -15.72 -3.57 3.39
C ALA A 27 -15.54 -3.34 1.87
N VAL A 28 -16.64 -2.98 1.20
CA VAL A 28 -16.65 -2.62 -0.22
C VAL A 28 -16.93 -1.13 -0.38
N GLY A 29 -16.63 -0.58 -1.55
CA GLY A 29 -16.88 0.83 -1.83
C GLY A 29 -17.05 1.16 -3.30
N LEU A 30 -17.55 2.35 -3.55
CA LEU A 30 -17.74 2.94 -4.87
C LEU A 30 -17.02 4.29 -4.88
N SER A 31 -16.40 4.67 -5.99
CA SER A 31 -15.71 5.95 -6.08
C SER A 31 -15.59 6.41 -7.52
N THR A 32 -15.35 7.69 -7.73
CA THR A 32 -14.97 8.26 -9.02
C THR A 32 -13.72 9.12 -8.87
N TRP A 33 -13.11 9.46 -10.02
CA TRP A 33 -12.04 10.44 -10.12
C TRP A 33 -12.33 11.31 -11.35
N ALA A 34 -12.62 12.59 -11.13
CA ALA A 34 -13.01 13.54 -12.18
C ALA A 34 -14.09 13.00 -13.16
N THR A 35 -15.03 12.21 -12.64
CA THR A 35 -16.01 11.44 -13.41
C THR A 35 -17.34 11.37 -12.66
N GLY A 36 -18.43 11.55 -13.39
CA GLY A 36 -19.77 11.20 -12.92
C GLY A 36 -20.12 9.77 -13.34
N ALA A 37 -20.65 8.98 -12.41
CA ALA A 37 -21.02 7.59 -12.64
C ALA A 37 -22.27 7.19 -11.85
N ALA A 38 -22.97 6.17 -12.32
CA ALA A 38 -24.06 5.52 -11.61
C ALA A 38 -23.72 4.07 -11.32
N TYR A 39 -24.09 3.63 -10.13
CA TYR A 39 -23.90 2.26 -9.65
C TYR A 39 -25.24 1.67 -9.24
N ASP A 40 -25.39 0.38 -9.50
CA ASP A 40 -26.63 -0.34 -9.23
C ASP A 40 -26.35 -1.83 -8.99
N ASP A 41 -27.34 -2.56 -8.47
CA ASP A 41 -27.32 -4.01 -8.24
C ASP A 41 -26.10 -4.49 -7.43
N VAL A 42 -25.73 -3.77 -6.36
CA VAL A 42 -24.57 -4.14 -5.53
C VAL A 42 -24.90 -5.35 -4.67
N GLN A 43 -24.17 -6.44 -4.87
CA GLN A 43 -24.31 -7.67 -4.08
C GLN A 43 -22.93 -8.14 -3.59
N VAL A 44 -22.83 -8.41 -2.29
CA VAL A 44 -21.68 -9.05 -1.67
C VAL A 44 -22.11 -10.40 -1.10
N THR A 45 -21.45 -11.47 -1.51
CA THR A 45 -21.74 -12.84 -1.08
C THR A 45 -20.50 -13.45 -0.45
N SER A 46 -20.62 -14.07 0.72
CA SER A 46 -19.52 -14.82 1.36
C SER A 46 -19.21 -16.12 0.62
N ALA A 47 -18.06 -16.73 0.94
CA ALA A 47 -17.62 -17.98 0.33
C ALA A 47 -18.59 -19.18 0.53
N ASP A 48 -19.41 -19.17 1.58
CA ASP A 48 -20.43 -20.19 1.83
C ASP A 48 -21.78 -19.89 1.13
N GLY A 49 -21.86 -18.79 0.37
CA GLY A 49 -23.05 -18.39 -0.37
C GLY A 49 -24.01 -17.48 0.40
N SER A 50 -23.72 -17.10 1.64
CA SER A 50 -24.57 -16.17 2.38
C SER A 50 -24.47 -14.74 1.82
N THR A 51 -25.59 -14.02 1.78
CA THR A 51 -25.59 -12.61 1.37
C THR A 51 -25.08 -11.74 2.51
N LEU A 52 -23.95 -11.07 2.29
CA LEU A 52 -23.37 -10.09 3.22
C LEU A 52 -23.93 -8.68 2.99
N LEU A 53 -24.16 -8.32 1.73
CA LEU A 53 -24.79 -7.06 1.31
C LEU A 53 -25.64 -7.31 0.06
N SER A 54 -26.78 -6.64 -0.02
CA SER A 54 -27.54 -6.49 -1.26
C SER A 54 -28.16 -5.10 -1.26
N ASP A 55 -27.94 -4.34 -2.33
CA ASP A 55 -28.48 -3.00 -2.49
C ASP A 55 -28.69 -2.67 -3.97
N ASP A 56 -29.96 -2.53 -4.36
CA ASP A 56 -30.42 -2.05 -5.67
C ASP A 56 -30.82 -0.56 -5.60
N PHE A 57 -30.47 0.10 -4.48
CA PHE A 57 -30.77 1.50 -4.18
C PHE A 57 -32.25 1.90 -4.21
N SER A 58 -33.19 0.96 -4.32
CA SER A 58 -34.63 1.23 -4.22
C SER A 58 -35.02 1.76 -2.83
N GLY A 59 -34.25 1.39 -1.80
CA GLY A 59 -34.40 1.83 -0.41
C GLY A 59 -33.55 3.05 -0.01
N GLY A 60 -32.89 3.73 -0.96
CA GLY A 60 -31.96 4.83 -0.67
C GLY A 60 -30.52 4.36 -0.42
N ASP A 61 -29.66 5.26 0.07
CA ASP A 61 -28.23 5.02 0.31
C ASP A 61 -27.87 4.81 1.79
N GLY A 62 -28.84 4.51 2.65
CA GLY A 62 -28.63 4.41 4.11
C GLY A 62 -27.63 3.34 4.58
N LYS A 63 -27.24 2.41 3.71
CA LYS A 63 -26.20 1.40 3.96
C LYS A 63 -24.78 1.92 3.67
N TRP A 64 -24.65 3.12 3.11
CA TRP A 64 -23.41 3.68 2.60
C TRP A 64 -22.94 4.88 3.42
N THR A 65 -21.63 4.93 3.67
CA THR A 65 -20.95 6.02 4.38
C THR A 65 -20.08 6.80 3.42
N LYS A 66 -20.14 8.13 3.46
CA LYS A 66 -19.28 9.04 2.67
C LYS A 66 -17.88 9.13 3.28
N ALA A 67 -17.06 8.11 3.04
CA ALA A 67 -15.78 7.91 3.72
C ALA A 67 -14.79 9.08 3.56
N THR A 68 -14.78 9.74 2.40
CA THR A 68 -13.88 10.88 2.14
C THR A 68 -14.54 12.25 2.30
N GLY A 69 -15.88 12.29 2.40
CA GLY A 69 -16.64 13.54 2.41
C GLY A 69 -16.56 14.34 1.10
N THR A 70 -16.06 13.75 0.00
CA THR A 70 -15.94 14.42 -1.30
C THR A 70 -16.94 13.88 -2.33
N GLY A 71 -17.19 14.69 -3.36
CA GLY A 71 -18.14 14.38 -4.43
C GLY A 71 -19.60 14.64 -4.06
N SER A 72 -20.47 14.54 -5.06
CA SER A 72 -21.91 14.75 -4.92
C SER A 72 -22.64 13.43 -5.16
N TRP A 73 -22.96 12.72 -4.06
CA TRP A 73 -23.62 11.42 -4.07
C TRP A 73 -25.09 11.50 -3.68
N GLN A 74 -25.93 10.78 -4.42
CA GLN A 74 -27.37 10.70 -4.21
C GLN A 74 -27.98 9.53 -4.99
N VAL A 75 -29.05 8.94 -4.47
CA VAL A 75 -29.86 7.99 -5.25
C VAL A 75 -30.73 8.77 -6.23
N ARG A 76 -30.62 8.46 -7.53
CA ARG A 76 -31.43 9.02 -8.61
C ARG A 76 -31.67 7.99 -9.69
N ASP A 77 -32.90 7.93 -10.20
CA ASP A 77 -33.31 7.03 -11.29
C ASP A 77 -33.00 5.56 -10.99
N GLY A 78 -33.18 5.13 -9.73
CA GLY A 78 -32.94 3.76 -9.28
C GLY A 78 -31.46 3.38 -9.10
N ALA A 79 -30.53 4.33 -9.18
CA ALA A 79 -29.09 4.06 -9.02
C ALA A 79 -28.44 5.02 -8.03
N TYR A 80 -27.30 4.64 -7.44
CA TYR A 80 -26.49 5.56 -6.66
C TYR A 80 -25.54 6.33 -7.56
N VAL A 81 -25.75 7.64 -7.62
CA VAL A 81 -25.12 8.52 -8.61
C VAL A 81 -24.14 9.46 -7.93
N GLN A 82 -22.90 9.41 -8.40
CA GLN A 82 -21.94 10.48 -8.23
C GLN A 82 -22.05 11.42 -9.44
N SER A 83 -22.31 12.71 -9.22
CA SER A 83 -22.50 13.68 -10.31
C SER A 83 -21.42 14.75 -10.45
N ASP A 84 -20.46 14.82 -9.53
CA ASP A 84 -19.41 15.85 -9.55
C ASP A 84 -18.23 15.37 -10.39
N THR A 85 -18.10 15.92 -11.60
CA THR A 85 -17.05 15.56 -12.57
C THR A 85 -15.71 16.23 -12.29
N ALA A 86 -15.59 17.07 -11.26
CA ALA A 86 -14.32 17.69 -10.85
C ALA A 86 -13.75 17.02 -9.60
N ALA A 87 -14.60 16.45 -8.74
CA ALA A 87 -14.16 15.80 -7.52
C ALA A 87 -13.27 14.57 -7.78
N GLU A 88 -12.25 14.44 -6.95
CA GLU A 88 -11.33 13.30 -6.92
C GLU A 88 -11.55 12.50 -5.64
N ASN A 89 -11.30 11.19 -5.71
CA ASN A 89 -11.41 10.26 -4.59
C ASN A 89 -12.73 10.40 -3.80
N THR A 90 -13.85 10.12 -4.46
CA THR A 90 -15.21 10.32 -3.93
C THR A 90 -15.73 9.09 -3.17
N MET A 91 -14.85 8.38 -2.48
CA MET A 91 -15.15 7.06 -1.94
C MET A 91 -16.32 7.06 -0.95
N VAL A 92 -17.31 6.22 -1.26
CA VAL A 92 -18.35 5.77 -0.33
C VAL A 92 -18.12 4.29 -0.01
N THR A 93 -18.43 3.87 1.22
CA THR A 93 -18.19 2.50 1.70
C THR A 93 -19.43 1.88 2.33
N ALA A 94 -19.56 0.56 2.24
CA ALA A 94 -20.62 -0.21 2.87
C ALA A 94 -20.09 -1.57 3.35
N GLY A 95 -20.64 -2.07 4.46
CA GLY A 95 -20.27 -3.36 5.02
C GLY A 95 -19.28 -3.28 6.17
N ASP A 96 -18.58 -4.39 6.41
CA ASP A 96 -17.73 -4.60 7.60
C ASP A 96 -16.26 -4.82 7.21
N SER A 97 -15.33 -4.24 7.97
CA SER A 97 -13.89 -4.32 7.70
C SER A 97 -13.27 -5.71 7.94
N GLY A 98 -14.01 -6.59 8.61
CA GLY A 98 -13.68 -7.99 8.85
C GLY A 98 -14.15 -8.95 7.76
N TRP A 99 -14.92 -8.50 6.76
CA TRP A 99 -15.31 -9.37 5.64
C TRP A 99 -14.10 -9.88 4.88
N GLN A 100 -14.13 -11.16 4.54
CA GLN A 100 -13.07 -11.84 3.79
C GLN A 100 -13.71 -12.93 2.93
N ASN A 101 -12.97 -13.42 1.94
CA ASN A 101 -13.43 -14.52 1.08
C ASN A 101 -14.84 -14.28 0.51
N TYR A 102 -15.02 -13.20 -0.25
CA TYR A 102 -16.33 -12.81 -0.78
C TYR A 102 -16.29 -12.52 -2.28
N ASP A 103 -17.48 -12.53 -2.88
CA ASP A 103 -17.73 -12.05 -4.24
C ASP A 103 -18.51 -10.73 -4.17
N LEU A 104 -17.98 -9.69 -4.78
CA LEU A 104 -18.66 -8.42 -5.01
C LEU A 104 -19.12 -8.37 -6.47
N LYS A 105 -20.41 -8.17 -6.69
CA LYS A 105 -21.02 -7.96 -8.01
C LYS A 105 -21.77 -6.65 -8.02
N LEU A 106 -21.73 -5.94 -9.14
CA LEU A 106 -22.47 -4.70 -9.34
C LEU A 106 -22.50 -4.30 -10.81
N LYS A 107 -23.34 -3.33 -11.14
CA LYS A 107 -23.33 -2.61 -12.41
C LYS A 107 -22.80 -1.20 -12.21
N ALA A 108 -22.05 -0.71 -13.19
CA ALA A 108 -21.62 0.68 -13.22
C ALA A 108 -21.76 1.26 -14.63
N THR A 109 -22.11 2.54 -14.70
CA THR A 109 -22.23 3.30 -15.95
C THR A 109 -21.54 4.64 -15.80
N LYS A 110 -20.53 4.91 -16.65
CA LYS A 110 -19.94 6.24 -16.77
C LYS A 110 -20.98 7.19 -17.36
N ARG A 111 -21.25 8.33 -16.70
CA ARG A 111 -22.20 9.35 -17.17
C ARG A 111 -21.51 10.53 -17.86
N ALA A 112 -20.38 11.02 -17.32
CA ALA A 112 -19.64 12.16 -17.86
C ALA A 112 -18.23 12.23 -17.25
N GLY A 113 -17.34 13.06 -17.79
CA GLY A 113 -16.00 13.31 -17.22
C GLY A 113 -14.85 12.60 -17.92
N SER A 114 -13.65 12.80 -17.39
CA SER A 114 -12.37 12.45 -18.06
C SER A 114 -11.97 10.98 -17.88
N GLU A 115 -12.36 10.35 -16.78
CA GLU A 115 -12.01 8.96 -16.46
C GLU A 115 -13.25 8.04 -16.53
N GLY A 116 -13.22 6.89 -15.85
CA GLY A 116 -14.39 6.04 -15.63
C GLY A 116 -14.75 5.95 -14.14
N PHE A 117 -14.94 4.75 -13.65
CA PHE A 117 -15.44 4.51 -12.29
C PHE A 117 -14.52 3.59 -11.50
N LEU A 118 -14.64 3.62 -10.18
CA LEU A 118 -13.80 2.86 -9.28
C LEU A 118 -14.63 2.01 -8.33
N ILE A 119 -14.18 0.77 -8.14
CA ILE A 119 -14.79 -0.18 -7.22
C ILE A 119 -13.77 -0.53 -6.15
N ALA A 120 -14.04 -0.14 -4.90
CA ALA A 120 -13.17 -0.44 -3.78
C ALA A 120 -13.56 -1.78 -3.12
N PHE A 121 -12.55 -2.52 -2.68
CA PHE A 121 -12.71 -3.79 -1.97
C PHE A 121 -11.55 -3.96 -1.00
N GLY A 122 -11.71 -4.84 0.00
CA GLY A 122 -10.75 -4.97 1.09
C GLY A 122 -10.52 -3.63 1.82
N VAL A 123 -11.58 -2.81 1.94
CA VAL A 123 -11.51 -1.49 2.58
C VAL A 123 -11.49 -1.66 4.09
N LYS A 124 -10.38 -1.27 4.72
CA LYS A 124 -10.26 -1.20 6.18
C LYS A 124 -10.52 0.20 6.69
N ASP A 125 -9.99 1.19 5.98
CA ASP A 125 -10.09 2.62 6.25
C ASP A 125 -9.72 3.41 4.98
N THR A 126 -9.66 4.74 5.07
CA THR A 126 -9.35 5.65 3.95
C THR A 126 -7.87 5.65 3.53
N GLY A 127 -6.98 4.97 4.25
CA GLY A 127 -5.57 4.78 3.91
C GLY A 127 -5.23 3.35 3.45
N ASN A 128 -6.11 2.37 3.73
CA ASN A 128 -5.86 0.94 3.55
C ASN A 128 -7.01 0.25 2.81
N TYR A 129 -6.86 0.10 1.50
CA TYR A 129 -7.88 -0.49 0.63
C TYR A 129 -7.27 -0.97 -0.69
N TYR A 130 -8.06 -1.69 -1.48
CA TYR A 130 -7.84 -1.86 -2.90
C TYR A 130 -8.94 -1.12 -3.65
N TRP A 131 -8.62 -0.64 -4.83
CA TRP A 131 -9.66 -0.25 -5.77
C TRP A 131 -9.33 -0.68 -7.19
N TRP A 132 -10.36 -0.99 -7.95
CA TRP A 132 -10.25 -1.24 -9.37
C TRP A 132 -10.66 0.03 -10.10
N ASN A 133 -9.66 0.79 -10.56
CA ASN A 133 -9.81 2.01 -11.34
C ASN A 133 -9.98 1.65 -12.82
N LEU A 134 -11.19 1.81 -13.33
CA LEU A 134 -11.54 1.50 -14.71
C LEU A 134 -11.64 2.80 -15.52
N GLY A 135 -10.84 2.90 -16.59
CA GLY A 135 -10.76 4.10 -17.42
C GLY A 135 -10.07 5.27 -16.73
N GLY A 136 -9.06 5.01 -15.89
CA GLY A 136 -8.21 6.03 -15.28
C GLY A 136 -7.22 6.69 -16.26
N TRP A 137 -6.48 7.67 -15.76
CA TRP A 137 -5.49 8.48 -16.49
C TRP A 137 -6.07 9.03 -17.80
N GLY A 138 -7.22 9.69 -17.71
CA GLY A 138 -7.94 10.20 -18.88
C GLY A 138 -8.47 9.09 -19.80
N ASN A 139 -8.96 7.98 -19.22
CA ASN A 139 -9.50 6.84 -19.95
C ASN A 139 -8.50 6.16 -20.89
N THR A 140 -7.23 6.15 -20.49
CA THR A 140 -6.14 5.51 -21.26
C THR A 140 -5.65 4.22 -20.62
N ARG A 141 -5.99 4.00 -19.34
CA ARG A 141 -5.51 2.86 -18.57
C ARG A 141 -6.55 2.42 -17.54
N SER A 142 -6.60 1.13 -17.27
CA SER A 142 -7.33 0.58 -16.13
C SER A 142 -6.36 -0.16 -15.22
N ALA A 143 -6.53 -0.05 -13.90
CA ALA A 143 -5.61 -0.62 -12.95
C ALA A 143 -6.29 -1.02 -11.64
N VAL A 144 -5.73 -2.01 -10.97
CA VAL A 144 -5.97 -2.24 -9.54
C VAL A 144 -4.85 -1.56 -8.78
N GLU A 145 -5.20 -0.68 -7.86
CA GLU A 145 -4.24 -0.06 -6.96
C GLU A 145 -4.55 -0.50 -5.52
N LYS A 146 -3.49 -0.86 -4.79
CA LYS A 146 -3.49 -1.09 -3.35
C LYS A 146 -3.00 0.17 -2.66
N ALA A 147 -3.77 0.70 -1.73
CA ALA A 147 -3.34 1.72 -0.78
C ALA A 147 -2.86 1.05 0.51
N THR A 148 -1.72 1.48 1.03
CA THR A 148 -1.21 1.09 2.36
C THR A 148 -0.67 2.34 3.01
N ASP A 149 -1.30 2.78 4.09
CA ASP A 149 -1.04 4.06 4.76
C ASP A 149 -1.01 5.24 3.76
N GLY A 150 -1.93 5.21 2.80
CA GLY A 150 -2.05 6.21 1.73
C GLY A 150 -1.07 6.07 0.57
N ALA A 151 0.00 5.25 0.70
CA ALA A 151 0.90 4.95 -0.40
C ALA A 151 0.26 3.97 -1.38
N LYS A 152 0.37 4.24 -2.69
CA LYS A 152 -0.25 3.42 -3.74
C LYS A 152 0.74 2.48 -4.42
N GLN A 153 0.29 1.26 -4.69
CA GLN A 153 0.98 0.26 -5.50
C GLN A 153 0.02 -0.32 -6.54
N THR A 154 0.46 -0.41 -7.80
CA THR A 154 -0.30 -1.14 -8.82
C THR A 154 -0.17 -2.64 -8.64
N MET A 155 -1.31 -3.35 -8.63
CA MET A 155 -1.41 -4.80 -8.49
C MET A 155 -1.64 -5.50 -9.85
N ALA A 156 -2.40 -4.86 -10.73
CA ALA A 156 -2.67 -5.30 -12.09
C ALA A 156 -3.02 -4.07 -12.95
N GLU A 157 -2.74 -4.10 -14.25
CA GLU A 157 -3.08 -3.02 -15.17
C GLU A 157 -3.25 -3.53 -16.60
N ASP A 158 -4.10 -2.85 -17.37
CA ASP A 158 -4.19 -3.01 -18.81
C ASP A 158 -4.70 -1.71 -19.50
N GLY A 159 -4.91 -1.78 -20.82
CA GLY A 159 -5.42 -0.68 -21.63
C GLY A 159 -6.95 -0.60 -21.73
N THR A 160 -7.70 -1.25 -20.84
CA THR A 160 -9.17 -1.23 -20.88
C THR A 160 -9.68 0.21 -20.73
N LYS A 161 -10.67 0.56 -21.55
CA LYS A 161 -11.33 1.88 -21.57
C LYS A 161 -12.82 1.74 -21.25
N ILE A 162 -13.39 2.81 -20.71
CA ILE A 162 -14.80 2.90 -20.36
C ILE A 162 -15.52 3.89 -21.27
N GLU A 163 -16.54 3.37 -21.96
CA GLU A 163 -17.48 4.13 -22.78
C GLU A 163 -18.53 4.84 -21.91
N THR A 164 -18.77 6.11 -22.20
CA THR A 164 -19.85 6.88 -21.58
C THR A 164 -21.21 6.35 -22.02
N GLY A 165 -22.15 6.21 -21.07
CA GLY A 165 -23.52 5.76 -21.31
C GLY A 165 -23.69 4.24 -21.42
N ARG A 166 -22.60 3.47 -21.46
CA ARG A 166 -22.63 2.01 -21.45
C ARG A 166 -22.62 1.48 -20.02
N ALA A 167 -23.55 0.58 -19.72
CA ALA A 167 -23.53 -0.19 -18.48
C ALA A 167 -22.55 -1.36 -18.58
N TYR A 168 -21.81 -1.61 -17.51
CA TYR A 168 -20.84 -2.70 -17.37
C TYR A 168 -21.25 -3.60 -16.22
N ASP A 169 -21.17 -4.92 -16.41
CA ASP A 169 -21.30 -5.90 -15.32
C ASP A 169 -19.93 -6.16 -14.71
N LEU A 170 -19.79 -5.91 -13.40
CA LEU A 170 -18.54 -6.08 -12.67
C LEU A 170 -18.65 -7.23 -11.67
N ARG A 171 -17.57 -8.01 -11.56
CA ARG A 171 -17.41 -8.97 -10.47
C ARG A 171 -15.98 -9.01 -9.96
N ILE A 172 -15.82 -8.97 -8.64
CA ILE A 172 -14.57 -9.12 -7.92
C ILE A 172 -14.71 -10.34 -7.02
N GLU A 173 -13.81 -11.31 -7.16
CA GLU A 173 -13.74 -12.49 -6.31
C GLU A 173 -12.50 -12.41 -5.45
N VAL A 174 -12.66 -12.35 -4.12
CA VAL A 174 -11.57 -12.31 -3.15
C VAL A 174 -11.48 -13.66 -2.47
N ARG A 175 -10.31 -14.33 -2.48
CA ARG A 175 -10.06 -15.62 -1.82
C ARG A 175 -8.68 -15.61 -1.17
N GLY A 176 -8.65 -15.50 0.15
CA GLY A 176 -7.41 -15.26 0.89
C GLY A 176 -6.74 -13.99 0.39
N ARG A 177 -5.63 -14.14 -0.33
CA ARG A 177 -4.88 -13.04 -0.96
C ARG A 177 -4.96 -13.03 -2.48
N GLN A 178 -5.68 -14.00 -3.06
CA GLN A 178 -5.95 -14.08 -4.49
C GLN A 178 -7.19 -13.23 -4.80
N VAL A 179 -7.08 -12.41 -5.84
CA VAL A 179 -8.21 -11.66 -6.40
C VAL A 179 -8.36 -12.01 -7.87
N THR A 180 -9.60 -12.20 -8.31
CA THR A 180 -9.95 -12.33 -9.73
C THR A 180 -11.04 -11.33 -10.09
N LEU A 181 -10.86 -10.65 -11.21
CA LEU A 181 -11.71 -9.54 -11.66
C LEU A 181 -12.35 -9.90 -12.98
N TYR A 182 -13.63 -9.55 -13.13
CA TYR A 182 -14.40 -9.78 -14.33
C TYR A 182 -15.12 -8.50 -14.75
N LEU A 183 -15.00 -8.17 -16.03
CA LEU A 183 -15.75 -7.12 -16.70
C LEU A 183 -16.60 -7.76 -17.79
N ASP A 184 -17.91 -7.52 -17.77
CA ASP A 184 -18.89 -8.12 -18.69
C ASP A 184 -18.78 -9.65 -18.77
N ARG A 185 -18.66 -10.28 -17.60
CA ARG A 185 -18.49 -11.74 -17.42
C ARG A 185 -17.22 -12.33 -18.03
N LYS A 186 -16.32 -11.50 -18.58
CA LYS A 186 -15.00 -11.91 -19.06
C LYS A 186 -13.96 -11.60 -18.00
N LYS A 187 -13.02 -12.53 -17.76
CA LYS A 187 -11.91 -12.29 -16.85
C LYS A 187 -11.11 -11.09 -17.36
N TRP A 188 -11.06 -10.03 -16.58
CA TRP A 188 -10.26 -8.84 -16.84
C TRP A 188 -8.83 -9.05 -16.35
N GLY A 189 -8.67 -9.57 -15.12
CA GLY A 189 -7.36 -9.78 -14.52
C GLY A 189 -7.42 -10.65 -13.28
N ALA A 190 -6.25 -11.02 -12.77
CA ALA A 190 -6.09 -11.66 -11.47
C ALA A 190 -4.71 -11.33 -10.90
N PHE A 191 -4.62 -11.24 -9.58
CA PHE A 191 -3.36 -11.04 -8.87
C PHE A 191 -3.40 -11.71 -7.50
N THR A 192 -2.22 -11.99 -6.97
CA THR A 192 -2.04 -12.39 -5.58
C THR A 192 -1.28 -11.28 -4.87
N ASP A 193 -1.79 -10.79 -3.75
CA ASP A 193 -1.03 -9.86 -2.91
C ASP A 193 0.02 -10.62 -2.07
N ASP A 194 0.83 -11.49 -2.63
CA ASP A 194 1.81 -12.27 -1.85
C ASP A 194 3.14 -11.54 -1.61
N LYS A 195 3.27 -10.30 -2.13
CA LYS A 195 4.47 -9.50 -1.90
C LYS A 195 4.67 -9.28 -0.42
N VAL A 196 5.71 -9.93 0.06
CA VAL A 196 6.18 -9.80 1.42
C VAL A 196 6.69 -8.38 1.60
N ALA A 197 5.95 -7.57 2.36
CA ALA A 197 6.53 -6.42 3.00
C ALA A 197 7.62 -6.97 3.91
N GLU A 198 8.87 -6.79 3.53
CA GLU A 198 9.99 -7.15 4.38
C GLU A 198 10.39 -5.84 5.07
N PRO A 199 9.93 -5.59 6.30
CA PRO A 199 10.03 -4.29 6.96
C PRO A 199 11.43 -4.01 7.51
N PHE A 200 12.41 -4.87 7.23
CA PHE A 200 13.78 -4.73 7.66
C PHE A 200 14.70 -4.94 6.46
N ARG A 201 15.31 -3.86 5.98
CA ARG A 201 16.23 -3.85 4.83
C ARG A 201 17.62 -3.46 5.28
N GLN A 202 18.61 -4.00 4.58
CA GLN A 202 19.99 -3.56 4.74
C GLN A 202 20.65 -3.32 3.37
N VAL A 203 21.55 -2.35 3.33
CA VAL A 203 22.51 -2.17 2.23
C VAL A 203 23.86 -1.87 2.87
N VAL A 204 24.90 -2.59 2.46
CA VAL A 204 26.28 -2.30 2.85
C VAL A 204 27.01 -1.62 1.70
N THR A 205 27.65 -0.49 1.98
CA THR A 205 28.58 0.16 1.07
C THR A 205 29.95 0.30 1.72
N ARG A 206 30.97 0.62 0.92
CA ARG A 206 32.32 0.92 1.38
C ARG A 206 32.72 2.30 0.87
N ASP A 207 33.25 3.12 1.77
CA ASP A 207 33.96 4.35 1.40
C ASP A 207 35.38 3.99 0.97
N LYS A 208 35.76 4.35 -0.25
CA LYS A 208 37.06 4.01 -0.85
C LYS A 208 38.21 4.80 -0.24
N ALA A 209 37.96 6.04 0.18
CA ALA A 209 39.00 6.92 0.73
C ALA A 209 39.46 6.44 2.11
N THR A 210 38.51 5.93 2.91
CA THR A 210 38.75 5.50 4.30
C THR A 210 38.82 3.98 4.46
N GLY A 211 38.26 3.23 3.51
CA GLY A 211 38.10 1.78 3.59
C GLY A 211 36.96 1.33 4.53
N GLU A 212 36.24 2.27 5.15
CA GLU A 212 35.19 2.00 6.14
C GLU A 212 33.95 1.38 5.47
N PRO A 213 33.46 0.22 5.92
CA PRO A 213 32.13 -0.24 5.56
C PRO A 213 31.06 0.60 6.29
N ILE A 214 29.98 0.87 5.58
CA ILE A 214 28.81 1.60 6.05
C ILE A 214 27.62 0.66 5.91
N VAL A 215 27.09 0.22 7.04
CA VAL A 215 25.89 -0.61 7.10
C VAL A 215 24.69 0.31 7.24
N LYS A 216 23.88 0.44 6.19
CA LYS A 216 22.59 1.13 6.25
C LYS A 216 21.52 0.10 6.55
N VAL A 217 20.72 0.33 7.58
CA VAL A 217 19.54 -0.47 7.90
C VAL A 217 18.31 0.42 7.94
N VAL A 218 17.23 -0.07 7.33
CA VAL A 218 15.87 0.48 7.49
C VAL A 218 15.09 -0.53 8.30
N ASN A 219 14.59 -0.11 9.47
CA ASN A 219 13.67 -0.88 10.29
C ASN A 219 12.32 -0.19 10.33
N ALA A 220 11.42 -0.60 9.44
CA ALA A 220 10.02 -0.16 9.36
C ALA A 220 9.07 -0.99 10.24
N GLN A 221 9.61 -1.78 11.18
CA GLN A 221 8.80 -2.46 12.19
C GLN A 221 8.51 -1.51 13.34
N ASP A 222 7.37 -1.70 14.00
CA ASP A 222 7.02 -1.03 15.27
C ASP A 222 7.83 -1.53 16.47
N ALA A 223 8.62 -2.58 16.26
CA ALA A 223 9.54 -3.12 17.26
C ALA A 223 11.00 -2.86 16.88
N ALA A 224 11.83 -2.63 17.90
CA ALA A 224 13.28 -2.61 17.73
C ALA A 224 13.78 -4.01 17.33
N ALA A 225 14.70 -4.07 16.37
CA ALA A 225 15.21 -5.31 15.81
C ALA A 225 16.65 -5.55 16.28
N ARG A 226 16.84 -6.57 17.14
CA ARG A 226 18.18 -7.02 17.55
C ARG A 226 18.79 -7.91 16.48
N THR A 227 19.86 -7.44 15.86
CA THR A 227 20.45 -8.05 14.67
C THR A 227 21.90 -8.42 14.92
N ARG A 228 22.26 -9.67 14.59
CA ARG A 228 23.64 -10.12 14.53
C ARG A 228 24.26 -9.66 13.21
N ILE A 229 25.39 -8.98 13.29
CA ILE A 229 26.16 -8.47 12.16
C ILE A 229 27.48 -9.23 12.12
N ASP A 230 27.74 -9.88 10.99
CA ASP A 230 29.01 -10.53 10.67
C ASP A 230 29.68 -9.76 9.54
N LEU A 231 30.86 -9.21 9.81
CA LEU A 231 31.62 -8.41 8.83
C LEU A 231 32.35 -9.28 7.80
N GLY A 232 32.32 -10.60 7.96
CA GLY A 232 33.06 -11.55 7.16
C GLY A 232 34.57 -11.49 7.41
N GLN A 233 35.30 -12.26 6.61
CA GLN A 233 36.76 -12.29 6.67
C GLN A 233 37.35 -11.03 6.00
N GLY A 234 38.44 -10.50 6.56
CA GLY A 234 39.23 -9.42 5.94
C GLY A 234 38.86 -7.99 6.36
N ILE A 235 37.84 -7.78 7.21
CA ILE A 235 37.55 -6.47 7.79
C ILE A 235 38.17 -6.36 9.19
N LYS A 236 39.28 -5.63 9.30
CA LYS A 236 39.91 -5.31 10.60
C LYS A 236 39.20 -4.13 11.24
N ALA A 237 38.04 -4.36 11.86
CA ALA A 237 37.29 -3.28 12.50
C ALA A 237 37.98 -2.73 13.76
N ARG A 238 37.78 -1.44 14.05
CA ARG A 238 37.97 -0.86 15.38
C ARG A 238 36.76 -1.22 16.25
N ARG A 239 36.91 -1.08 17.58
CA ARG A 239 35.86 -1.47 18.55
C ARG A 239 34.66 -0.54 18.62
N THR A 240 34.73 0.61 17.94
CA THR A 240 33.70 1.65 17.98
C THR A 240 33.24 1.98 16.57
N ALA A 241 31.92 2.00 16.36
CA ALA A 241 31.27 2.51 15.15
C ALA A 241 30.63 3.88 15.41
N ARG A 242 30.57 4.70 14.37
CA ARG A 242 29.82 5.96 14.36
C ARG A 242 28.42 5.68 13.79
N LEU A 243 27.41 6.22 14.45
CA LEU A 243 26.01 6.03 14.06
C LEU A 243 25.39 7.36 13.68
N THR A 244 24.60 7.35 12.61
CA THR A 244 23.60 8.38 12.33
C THR A 244 22.25 7.70 12.22
N THR A 245 21.29 8.08 13.05
CA THR A 245 19.95 7.48 13.08
C THR A 245 18.88 8.54 12.85
N LEU A 246 17.94 8.25 11.96
CA LEU A 246 16.69 8.99 11.81
C LEU A 246 15.58 8.08 12.35
N GLN A 247 14.76 8.60 13.26
CA GLN A 247 13.68 7.84 13.89
C GLN A 247 12.50 8.78 14.17
N GLY A 248 11.28 8.26 14.07
CA GLY A 248 10.10 8.94 14.59
C GLY A 248 8.84 8.07 14.47
N ALA A 249 7.68 8.69 14.66
CA ALA A 249 6.40 8.02 14.50
C ALA A 249 6.18 7.60 13.03
N PRO A 250 5.46 6.50 12.75
CA PRO A 250 5.20 6.03 11.38
C PRO A 250 4.57 7.08 10.46
N ASP A 251 3.73 7.95 11.01
CA ASP A 251 2.98 9.01 10.31
C ASP A 251 3.67 10.37 10.32
N ALA A 252 4.85 10.49 10.93
CA ALA A 252 5.57 11.75 11.01
C ALA A 252 6.17 12.14 9.65
N VAL A 253 5.81 13.33 9.18
CA VAL A 253 6.26 13.89 7.89
C VAL A 253 7.04 15.17 8.12
N ASN A 254 8.20 15.30 7.48
CA ASN A 254 8.90 16.58 7.38
C ASN A 254 8.19 17.47 6.35
N THR A 255 7.76 18.65 6.79
CA THR A 255 7.23 19.73 5.96
C THR A 255 8.26 20.86 5.85
N ALA A 256 7.91 21.93 5.14
CA ALA A 256 8.76 23.13 5.06
C ALA A 256 8.95 23.81 6.43
N SER A 257 7.96 23.74 7.32
CA SER A 257 7.94 24.44 8.61
C SER A 257 8.18 23.53 9.81
N ASP A 258 7.98 22.22 9.67
CA ASP A 258 8.15 21.25 10.75
C ASP A 258 8.96 20.05 10.28
N GLN A 259 9.98 19.67 11.04
CA GLN A 259 10.90 18.60 10.68
C GLN A 259 11.07 17.65 11.87
N PRO A 260 10.02 16.89 12.26
CA PRO A 260 10.08 16.01 13.41
C PRO A 260 11.13 14.89 13.23
N ILE A 261 11.48 14.55 11.99
CA ILE A 261 12.47 13.52 11.67
C ILE A 261 13.81 14.16 11.32
N LYS A 262 14.78 14.09 12.24
CA LYS A 262 16.14 14.62 12.05
C LYS A 262 17.22 13.57 12.31
N PRO A 263 18.39 13.67 11.67
CA PRO A 263 19.52 12.79 11.97
C PRO A 263 20.09 13.06 13.37
N GLY A 264 20.10 12.04 14.22
CA GLY A 264 20.81 12.01 15.50
C GLY A 264 22.13 11.23 15.39
N ASN A 265 23.21 11.78 15.94
CA ASN A 265 24.52 11.12 15.94
C ASN A 265 24.81 10.45 17.29
N SER A 266 25.38 9.25 17.24
CA SER A 266 25.86 8.53 18.43
C SER A 266 27.03 7.61 18.07
N THR A 267 27.56 6.90 19.07
CA THR A 267 28.58 5.86 18.88
C THR A 267 28.08 4.54 19.43
N PHE A 268 28.59 3.44 18.88
CA PHE A 268 28.39 2.11 19.40
C PHE A 268 29.75 1.45 19.68
N ASP A 269 29.98 1.12 20.95
CA ASP A 269 31.13 0.34 21.38
C ASP A 269 30.78 -1.15 21.40
N GLY A 270 31.75 -2.01 21.10
CA GLY A 270 31.55 -3.46 21.03
C GLY A 270 31.51 -4.02 19.61
N VAL A 271 32.00 -3.25 18.63
CA VAL A 271 32.25 -3.78 17.29
C VAL A 271 33.37 -4.82 17.35
N ASP A 272 33.12 -5.96 16.73
CA ASP A 272 34.08 -7.04 16.49
C ASP A 272 33.86 -7.59 15.06
N SER A 273 34.57 -8.65 14.68
CA SER A 273 34.30 -9.45 13.48
C SER A 273 32.84 -9.90 13.39
N THR A 274 32.25 -10.25 14.54
CA THR A 274 30.82 -10.49 14.67
C THR A 274 30.30 -9.86 15.96
N PHE A 275 29.22 -9.09 15.86
CA PHE A 275 28.62 -8.40 17.00
C PHE A 275 27.10 -8.31 16.83
N SER A 276 26.41 -7.74 17.81
CA SER A 276 24.97 -7.50 17.71
C SER A 276 24.66 -6.04 17.98
N TYR A 277 23.69 -5.51 17.24
CA TYR A 277 23.18 -4.17 17.44
C TYR A 277 21.65 -4.20 17.37
N THR A 278 21.01 -3.38 18.20
CA THR A 278 19.55 -3.25 18.22
C THR A 278 19.17 -2.00 17.42
N PHE A 279 18.62 -2.20 16.23
CA PHE A 279 18.11 -1.13 15.39
C PHE A 279 16.75 -0.65 15.93
N PRO A 280 16.56 0.65 16.21
CA PRO A 280 15.30 1.15 16.75
C PRO A 280 14.10 0.90 15.82
N ALA A 281 12.89 0.83 16.36
CA ALA A 281 11.65 0.80 15.59
C ALA A 281 11.51 2.06 14.71
N ASN A 282 10.84 1.95 13.57
CA ASN A 282 10.53 3.08 12.67
C ASN A 282 11.73 3.99 12.40
N SER A 283 12.85 3.38 11.97
CA SER A 283 14.13 4.08 11.87
C SER A 283 14.94 3.75 10.61
N ILE A 284 15.85 4.66 10.28
CA ILE A 284 16.97 4.45 9.36
C ILE A 284 18.26 4.68 10.15
N THR A 285 19.12 3.67 10.23
CA THR A 285 20.43 3.77 10.88
C THR A 285 21.54 3.58 9.85
N PHE A 286 22.51 4.49 9.86
CA PHE A 286 23.79 4.35 9.18
C PHE A 286 24.85 4.04 10.23
N MET A 287 25.42 2.84 10.17
CA MET A 287 26.52 2.41 11.02
C MET A 287 27.82 2.41 10.23
N ARG A 288 28.68 3.36 10.53
CA ARG A 288 29.99 3.52 9.91
C ARG A 288 31.07 2.91 10.79
N ILE A 289 31.69 1.85 10.29
CA ILE A 289 32.63 1.04 11.07
C ILE A 289 34.05 1.45 10.70
N ALA A 290 34.78 2.01 11.65
CA ALA A 290 36.17 2.38 11.43
C ALA A 290 37.03 1.13 11.24
N THR A 291 37.94 1.14 10.26
CA THR A 291 38.86 0.02 10.00
C THR A 291 40.28 0.35 10.48
N ARG A 292 41.08 -0.70 10.70
CA ARG A 292 42.52 -0.64 10.90
C ARG A 292 43.17 -0.91 9.54
N LYS A 293 44.21 -0.15 9.20
CA LYS A 293 45.06 -0.43 8.05
C LYS A 293 45.77 -1.78 8.23
#